data_AF-A0A3D5DJI8-F1
#
_entry.id   AF-A0A3D5DJI8-F1
#
_cell.length_a   1.000
_cell.length_b   1.000
_cell.length_c   1.000
_cell.angle_alpha   90.00
_cell.angle_beta   90.00
_cell.angle_gamma   90.00
#
_symmetry.space_group_name_H-M   'P 1'
#
loop_
_entity.id
_entity.type
_entity.pdbx_description
1 polymer ?
#
loop_
_entity_poly.entity_id
_entity_poly.type
_entity_poly.pdbx_seq_one_letter_code
_entity_poly.pdbx_strand_id
1 'polypeptide(L)' 'MTISAFDLFKIGIGPSSSHTVGPMRAAGMFAGSLAA' A
#
# COMPACT_ATOMS: atom_id res chain seq x y z
N MET A 1 -9.47 6.17 -17.73
CA MET A 1 -9.10 5.91 -16.32
C MET A 1 -9.80 6.95 -15.46
N THR A 2 -10.50 6.52 -14.41
CA THR A 2 -11.06 7.41 -13.39
C THR A 2 -10.08 7.48 -12.22
N ILE A 3 -9.90 8.67 -11.64
CA ILE A 3 -9.14 8.86 -10.40
C ILE A 3 -10.14 9.28 -9.33
N SER A 4 -10.13 8.62 -8.18
CA SER A 4 -10.97 8.93 -7.04
C SER A 4 -10.26 9.86 -6.06
N ALA A 5 -11.03 10.64 -5.28
CA ALA A 5 -10.48 11.34 -4.12
C ALA A 5 -9.79 10.36 -3.15
N PHE A 6 -10.29 9.12 -3.05
CA PHE A 6 -9.67 8.08 -2.24
C PHE A 6 -8.33 7.56 -2.80
N ASP A 7 -7.99 7.86 -4.05
CA ASP A 7 -6.65 7.54 -4.59
C ASP A 7 -5.60 8.56 -4.17
N LEU A 8 -6.02 9.78 -3.83
CA LEU A 8 -5.17 10.87 -3.38
C LEU A 8 -5.05 10.90 -1.86
N PHE A 9 -6.16 10.66 -1.16
CA PHE A 9 -6.25 10.73 0.30
C PHE A 9 -6.48 9.34 0.90
N LYS A 10 -5.38 8.68 1.30
CA LYS A 10 -5.38 7.35 1.93
C LYS A 10 -4.88 7.43 3.36
N ILE A 11 -5.52 6.67 4.24
CA ILE A 11 -4.99 6.41 5.58
C ILE A 11 -3.76 5.50 5.43
N GLY A 12 -2.67 5.84 6.10
CA GLY A 12 -1.40 5.12 6.04
C GLY A 12 -0.48 5.46 7.20
N ILE A 13 0.75 4.96 7.14
CA ILE A 13 1.79 5.20 8.16
C ILE A 13 2.90 6.08 7.55
N GLY A 14 3.33 7.11 8.28
CA GLY A 14 4.44 7.98 7.89
C GLY A 14 5.81 7.31 8.08
N PRO A 15 6.91 7.91 7.57
CA PRO A 15 7.02 9.25 6.98
C PRO A 15 6.78 9.30 5.45
N SER A 16 6.71 8.16 4.75
CA SER A 16 6.72 8.13 3.29
C SER A 16 5.79 7.08 2.70
N SER A 17 4.94 7.48 1.75
CA SER A 17 4.09 6.52 1.02
C SER A 17 4.92 5.55 0.16
N SER A 18 5.99 6.02 -0.49
CA SER A 18 6.81 5.21 -1.41
C SER A 18 7.79 4.30 -0.69
N HIS A 19 8.33 4.73 0.44
CA HIS A 19 9.36 3.97 1.18
C HIS A 19 8.83 3.31 2.47
N THR A 20 7.60 3.60 2.90
CA THR A 20 6.97 2.97 4.07
C THR A 20 5.76 2.14 3.64
N VAL A 21 4.69 2.78 3.17
CA VAL A 21 3.43 2.08 2.85
C VAL A 21 3.58 1.14 1.64
N GLY A 22 4.33 1.56 0.61
CA GLY A 22 4.61 0.74 -0.58
C GLY A 22 5.26 -0.60 -0.24
N PRO A 23 6.47 -0.61 0.38
CA PRO A 23 7.13 -1.82 0.83
C PRO A 23 6.27 -2.65 1.80
N MET A 24 5.56 -2.03 2.73
CA MET A 24 4.67 -2.73 3.67
C MET A 24 3.56 -3.51 2.95
N ARG A 25 2.90 -2.90 1.96
CA ARG A 25 1.87 -3.57 1.16
C ARG A 25 2.47 -4.71 0.32
N ALA A 26 3.63 -4.49 -0.29
CA ALA A 26 4.31 -5.52 -1.08
C ALA A 26 4.68 -6.75 -0.23
N ALA A 27 5.20 -6.53 0.98
CA ALA A 27 5.51 -7.61 1.92
C ALA A 27 4.25 -8.38 2.36
N GLY A 28 3.14 -7.68 2.62
CA GLY A 28 1.87 -8.32 2.95
C GLY A 28 1.30 -9.17 1.81
N MET A 29 1.40 -8.68 0.57
CA MET A 29 1.01 -9.45 -0.61
C MET A 29 1.88 -10.70 -0.78
N PHE A 30 3.20 -10.58 -0.59
CA PHE A 30 4.12 -11.71 -0.65
C PHE A 30 3.79 -12.77 0.41
N ALA A 31 3.63 -12.35 1.68
CA ALA A 31 3.27 -13.26 2.77
C ALA A 31 1.93 -13.97 2.52
N GLY A 32 0.93 -13.23 2.02
CA GLY A 32 -0.36 -13.81 1.64
C GLY A 32 -0.25 -14.82 0.50
N SER A 33 0.63 -14.59 -0.47
CA SER A 33 0.86 -15.52 -1.59
C SER A 33 1.54 -16.83 -1.17
N LEU A 34 2.29 -16.83 -0.06
CA LEU A 34 2.95 -18.03 0.49
C LEU A 34 2.01 -18.87 1.37
N ALA A 35 0.94 -18.28 1.89
CA ALA A 35 0.01 -18.94 2.80
C ALA A 35 -1.14 -19.69 2.09
N ALA A 36 -1.17 -19.66 0.74
CA ALA A 36 -2.16 -20.31 -0.11
C ALA A 36 -1.72 -21.71 -0.55
#